data_AF-A0A7X3K0G5-F1
#
_entry.id   AF-A0A7X3K0G5-F1
#
_cell.length_a   1.000
_cell.length_b   1.000
_cell.length_c   1.000
_cell.angle_alpha   90.00
_cell.angle_beta   90.00
_cell.angle_gamma   90.00
#
_symmetry.space_group_name_H-M   'P 1'
#
loop_
_entity.id
_entity.type
_entity.pdbx_description
1 polymer ?
#
loop_
_entity_poly.entity_id
_entity_poly.type
_entity_poly.pdbx_seq_one_letter_code
_entity_poly.pdbx_strand_id
1 'polypeptide(L)'
;MTLYYYIAADHELPTGSFGMKKTTMKLIDALKLGPPQKDVTPIHSIVDLSHLYEEETDVYETEEDAAGLYVSGPLQSQHTAAYFQHPFVYQIDPDGGSFCISKQSRKHSPTAYLTGRKCLTQLFSYIHNNLGTGGFVELYAAWAHGMDRFSEPPDRSLDFTLDLNTFELGDEFEWKERQYIMVKK
;
A
#
# COMPACT_ATOMS: atom_id res chain seq x y z
N MET A 1 8.72 8.17 -13.72
CA MET A 1 9.39 7.94 -12.43
C MET A 1 8.32 7.44 -11.48
N THR A 2 8.61 6.40 -10.69
CA THR A 2 7.65 5.81 -9.74
C THR A 2 8.26 5.88 -8.34
N LEU A 3 7.49 6.39 -7.37
CA LEU A 3 7.91 6.52 -5.98
C LEU A 3 7.65 5.18 -5.33
N TYR A 4 8.68 4.62 -4.71
CA TYR A 4 8.59 3.37 -3.99
C TYR A 4 8.77 3.60 -2.51
N TYR A 5 8.05 2.83 -1.71
CA TYR A 5 8.13 2.86 -0.26
C TYR A 5 8.67 1.52 0.23
N TYR A 6 9.49 1.60 1.26
CA TYR A 6 10.21 0.47 1.81
C TYR A 6 10.08 0.46 3.32
N ILE A 7 10.03 -0.76 3.87
CA ILE A 7 10.09 -1.02 5.29
C ILE A 7 11.21 -2.03 5.57
N ALA A 8 12.05 -1.74 6.56
CA ALA A 8 13.07 -2.66 7.03
C ALA A 8 12.83 -3.05 8.51
N ALA A 9 13.01 -4.33 8.81
CA ALA A 9 12.83 -4.89 10.15
C ALA A 9 13.95 -5.90 10.51
N ASP A 10 14.15 -6.11 11.80
CA ASP A 10 15.13 -7.07 12.35
C ASP A 10 14.71 -8.53 12.18
N HIS A 11 13.47 -8.78 11.78
CA HIS A 11 12.89 -10.11 11.54
C HIS A 11 12.03 -10.12 10.27
N GLU A 12 11.63 -11.31 9.85
CA GLU A 12 10.76 -11.48 8.69
C GLU A 12 9.35 -10.92 8.95
N LEU A 13 8.87 -10.13 8.00
CA LEU A 13 7.53 -9.56 8.03
C LEU A 13 6.56 -10.32 7.10
N PRO A 14 5.28 -10.48 7.47
CA PRO A 14 4.28 -11.15 6.63
C PRO A 14 4.03 -10.43 5.29
N THR A 15 4.11 -11.14 4.17
CA THR A 15 3.84 -10.57 2.84
C THR A 15 2.39 -10.78 2.39
N GLY A 16 1.91 -9.93 1.49
CA GLY A 16 0.57 -10.02 0.90
C GLY A 16 -0.24 -8.73 1.02
N SER A 17 -1.55 -8.83 0.78
CA SER A 17 -2.49 -7.70 0.93
C SER A 17 -3.15 -7.71 2.32
N PHE A 18 -3.26 -6.53 2.93
CA PHE A 18 -3.81 -6.31 4.27
C PHE A 18 -4.88 -5.22 4.26
N GLY A 19 -5.94 -5.41 5.06
CA GLY A 19 -6.99 -4.40 5.28
C GLY A 19 -8.09 -4.33 4.21
N MET A 20 -7.99 -5.10 3.12
CA MET A 20 -9.03 -5.20 2.11
C MET A 20 -10.22 -6.02 2.63
N LYS A 21 -11.45 -5.62 2.28
CA LYS A 21 -12.69 -6.30 2.63
C LYS A 21 -13.41 -6.74 1.36
N LYS A 22 -13.23 -8.01 1.01
CA LYS A 22 -13.77 -8.59 -0.23
C LYS A 22 -14.90 -9.58 0.02
N THR A 23 -15.80 -9.67 -0.95
CA THR A 23 -16.78 -10.73 -1.07
C THR A 23 -16.46 -11.52 -2.33
N THR A 24 -16.16 -12.81 -2.17
CA THR A 24 -15.92 -13.70 -3.31
C THR A 24 -17.26 -14.23 -3.82
N MET A 25 -17.52 -14.07 -5.12
CA MET A 25 -18.71 -14.59 -5.79
C MET A 25 -18.41 -14.93 -7.24
N LYS A 26 -19.32 -15.63 -7.93
CA LYS A 26 -19.15 -15.91 -9.36
C LYS A 26 -19.22 -14.62 -10.18
N LEU A 27 -18.43 -14.55 -11.25
CA LEU A 27 -18.44 -13.40 -12.15
C LEU A 27 -19.85 -13.06 -12.67
N ILE A 28 -20.67 -14.07 -12.97
CA ILE A 28 -22.05 -13.85 -13.40
C ILE A 28 -22.91 -13.12 -12.37
N ASP A 29 -22.66 -13.34 -11.08
CA ASP A 29 -23.40 -12.69 -10.01
C ASP A 29 -22.87 -11.26 -9.77
N ALA A 30 -21.55 -11.07 -9.88
CA ALA A 30 -20.92 -9.75 -9.84
C ALA A 30 -21.45 -8.82 -10.96
N LEU A 31 -21.57 -9.34 -12.18
CA LEU A 31 -22.10 -8.58 -13.33
C LEU A 31 -23.57 -8.16 -13.16
N LYS A 32 -24.36 -8.87 -12.33
CA LYS A 32 -25.73 -8.45 -11.99
C LYS A 32 -25.75 -7.24 -11.07
N LEU A 33 -24.72 -7.05 -10.24
CA LEU A 33 -24.59 -5.90 -9.34
C LEU A 33 -24.16 -4.63 -10.09
N GLY A 34 -23.34 -4.77 -11.13
CA GLY A 34 -22.85 -3.67 -11.96
C GLY A 34 -22.82 -4.07 -13.44
N PRO A 35 -23.94 -3.91 -14.19
CA PRO A 35 -23.98 -4.33 -15.58
C PRO A 35 -23.04 -3.47 -16.44
N PRO A 36 -22.31 -4.08 -17.41
CA PRO A 36 -21.39 -3.36 -18.27
C PRO A 36 -22.12 -2.28 -19.09
N GLN A 37 -21.45 -1.14 -19.29
CA GLN A 37 -21.99 -0.07 -20.15
C GLN A 37 -22.09 -0.56 -21.60
N LYS A 38 -23.18 -0.19 -22.28
CA LYS A 38 -23.60 -0.75 -23.59
C LYS A 38 -22.62 -0.56 -24.76
N ASP A 39 -21.60 0.27 -24.62
CA ASP A 39 -20.74 0.73 -25.73
C ASP A 39 -19.45 -0.09 -25.91
N VAL A 40 -19.26 -1.18 -25.18
CA VAL A 40 -18.12 -2.08 -25.38
C VAL A 40 -18.51 -3.15 -26.41
N THR A 41 -17.91 -3.11 -27.60
CA THR A 41 -18.04 -4.18 -28.61
C THR A 41 -17.67 -5.50 -27.96
N PRO A 42 -18.58 -6.47 -27.88
CA PRO A 42 -18.32 -7.60 -27.01
C PRO A 42 -17.39 -8.61 -27.67
N ILE A 43 -16.24 -8.86 -27.05
CA ILE A 43 -15.28 -9.91 -27.44
C ILE A 43 -15.94 -11.30 -27.46
N HIS A 44 -17.04 -11.49 -26.72
CA HIS A 44 -17.85 -12.72 -26.72
C HIS A 44 -18.48 -13.05 -28.08
N SER A 45 -18.57 -12.10 -29.00
CA SER A 45 -19.03 -12.36 -30.37
C SER A 45 -17.99 -13.09 -31.23
N ILE A 46 -16.74 -13.19 -30.74
CA ILE A 46 -15.59 -13.77 -31.45
C ILE A 46 -15.03 -14.99 -30.71
N VAL A 47 -15.11 -15.03 -29.37
CA VAL A 47 -14.57 -16.11 -28.53
C VAL A 47 -15.60 -16.54 -27.47
N ASP A 48 -15.83 -17.85 -27.33
CA ASP A 48 -16.65 -18.40 -26.24
C ASP A 48 -15.90 -18.30 -24.91
N LEU A 49 -16.29 -17.31 -24.12
CA LEU A 49 -15.75 -17.04 -22.78
C LEU A 49 -16.76 -17.44 -21.68
N SER A 50 -17.73 -18.31 -22.00
CA SER A 50 -18.79 -18.69 -21.06
C SER A 50 -18.26 -19.32 -19.77
N HIS A 51 -17.13 -20.04 -19.85
CA HIS A 51 -16.44 -20.63 -18.71
C HIS A 51 -15.98 -19.59 -17.66
N LEU A 52 -15.68 -18.36 -18.07
CA LEU A 52 -15.29 -17.27 -17.15
C LEU A 52 -16.45 -16.83 -16.24
N TYR A 53 -17.70 -17.04 -16.64
CA TYR A 53 -18.86 -16.67 -15.83
C TYR A 53 -19.00 -17.47 -14.55
N GLU A 54 -18.45 -18.68 -14.53
CA GLU A 54 -18.42 -19.55 -13.35
C GLU A 54 -17.20 -19.32 -12.46
N GLU A 55 -16.20 -18.56 -12.93
CA GLU A 55 -15.01 -18.23 -12.15
C GLU A 55 -15.36 -17.35 -10.95
N GLU A 56 -14.70 -17.63 -9.84
CA GLU A 56 -14.78 -16.82 -8.63
C GLU A 56 -14.02 -15.52 -8.83
N THR A 57 -14.64 -14.40 -8.46
CA THR A 57 -14.05 -13.07 -8.51
C THR A 57 -14.26 -12.36 -7.19
N ASP A 58 -13.32 -11.48 -6.86
CA ASP A 58 -13.38 -10.65 -5.66
C ASP A 58 -14.12 -9.35 -5.96
N VAL A 59 -15.21 -9.11 -5.22
CA VAL A 59 -16.04 -7.92 -5.33
C VAL A 59 -15.91 -7.08 -4.07
N TYR A 60 -15.76 -5.77 -4.26
CA TYR A 60 -15.69 -4.77 -3.19
C TYR A 60 -16.92 -3.88 -3.24
N GLU A 61 -17.54 -3.63 -2.08
CA GLU A 61 -18.74 -2.78 -2.00
C GLU A 61 -18.39 -1.31 -2.21
N THR A 62 -17.21 -0.89 -1.75
CA THR A 62 -16.73 0.49 -1.83
C THR A 62 -15.26 0.55 -2.24
N GLU A 63 -14.80 1.70 -2.75
CA GLU A 63 -13.37 1.94 -2.98
C GLU A 63 -12.56 1.85 -1.67
N GLU A 64 -13.17 2.24 -0.54
CA GLU A 64 -12.56 2.07 0.77
C GLU A 64 -12.32 0.59 1.06
N ASP A 65 -13.27 -0.31 0.78
CA ASP A 65 -13.11 -1.75 0.98
C ASP A 65 -11.99 -2.36 0.14
N ALA A 66 -11.80 -1.86 -1.08
CA ALA A 66 -10.69 -2.25 -1.96
C ALA A 66 -9.34 -1.67 -1.50
N ALA A 67 -9.33 -0.59 -0.71
CA ALA A 67 -8.11 0.03 -0.26
C ALA A 67 -7.46 -0.72 0.92
N GLY A 68 -6.13 -0.73 0.96
CA GLY A 68 -5.34 -1.48 1.94
C GLY A 68 -3.85 -1.23 1.83
N LEU A 69 -3.07 -2.21 2.29
CA LEU A 69 -1.62 -2.23 2.25
C LEU A 69 -1.17 -3.49 1.52
N TYR A 70 -0.27 -3.36 0.55
CA TYR A 70 0.40 -4.49 -0.05
C TYR A 70 1.87 -4.53 0.38
N VAL A 71 2.34 -5.70 0.80
CA VAL A 71 3.73 -5.92 1.25
C VAL A 71 4.35 -6.99 0.36
N SER A 72 5.46 -6.66 -0.29
CA SER A 72 6.21 -7.58 -1.16
C SER A 72 7.70 -7.63 -0.83
N GLY A 73 8.31 -8.79 -1.02
CA GLY A 73 9.71 -9.03 -0.68
C GLY A 73 9.91 -10.36 0.06
N PRO A 74 11.00 -10.50 0.83
CA PRO A 74 12.05 -9.50 1.03
C PRO A 74 12.85 -9.21 -0.25
N LEU A 75 13.44 -8.02 -0.33
CA LEU A 75 14.35 -7.62 -1.41
C LEU A 75 15.68 -8.36 -1.25
N GLN A 76 16.11 -9.08 -2.29
CA GLN A 76 17.37 -9.84 -2.29
C GLN A 76 18.62 -8.97 -2.57
N SER A 77 18.46 -7.66 -2.71
CA SER A 77 19.50 -6.77 -3.21
C SER A 77 20.52 -6.41 -2.13
N GLN A 78 21.81 -6.53 -2.45
CA GLN A 78 22.93 -6.08 -1.60
C GLN A 78 22.97 -4.55 -1.41
N HIS A 79 22.19 -3.79 -2.18
CA HIS A 79 22.22 -2.33 -2.17
C HIS A 79 21.37 -1.69 -1.06
N THR A 80 20.56 -2.47 -0.33
CA THR A 80 19.72 -1.94 0.76
C THR A 80 20.50 -1.63 2.03
N ALA A 81 21.64 -2.31 2.26
CA ALA A 81 22.46 -2.16 3.46
C ALA A 81 23.07 -0.76 3.66
N ALA A 82 23.09 0.08 2.61
CA ALA A 82 23.54 1.47 2.73
C ALA A 82 22.45 2.42 3.26
N TYR A 83 21.19 1.98 3.25
CA TYR A 83 20.00 2.79 3.55
C TYR A 83 19.29 2.36 4.84
N PHE A 84 19.41 1.09 5.20
CA PHE A 84 18.73 0.48 6.34
C PHE A 84 19.76 -0.19 7.26
N GLN A 85 19.52 -0.10 8.56
CA GLN A 85 20.25 -0.88 9.57
C GLN A 85 19.73 -2.32 9.62
N HIS A 86 18.46 -2.51 9.31
CA HIS A 86 17.80 -3.80 9.35
C HIS A 86 17.92 -4.60 8.06
N PRO A 87 18.15 -5.93 8.15
CA PRO A 87 18.46 -6.74 6.98
C PRO A 87 17.23 -7.14 6.16
N PHE A 88 16.05 -7.26 6.77
CA PHE A 88 14.83 -7.68 6.07
C PHE A 88 14.10 -6.47 5.52
N VAL A 89 14.37 -6.13 4.26
CA VAL A 89 13.77 -4.98 3.57
C VAL A 89 12.68 -5.44 2.63
N TYR A 90 11.50 -4.83 2.74
CA TYR A 90 10.32 -5.10 1.94
C TYR A 90 9.90 -3.84 1.20
N GLN A 91 9.29 -4.00 0.03
CA GLN A 91 8.53 -2.94 -0.61
C GLN A 91 7.12 -2.94 -0.04
N ILE A 92 6.60 -1.75 0.24
CA ILE A 92 5.22 -1.56 0.64
C ILE A 92 4.53 -0.59 -0.29
N ASP A 93 3.30 -0.91 -0.68
CA ASP A 93 2.53 -0.11 -1.60
C ASP A 93 1.14 0.14 -1.01
N PRO A 94 0.58 1.35 -1.19
CA PRO A 94 -0.83 1.55 -0.92
C PRO A 94 -1.63 0.80 -1.99
N ASP A 95 -2.41 -0.19 -1.55
CA ASP A 95 -3.32 -0.91 -2.45
C ASP A 95 -4.63 -0.10 -2.52
N GLY A 96 -5.05 0.35 -3.69
CA GLY A 96 -6.30 1.14 -3.85
C GLY A 96 -6.34 2.54 -3.20
N GLY A 97 -5.20 3.11 -2.80
CA GLY A 97 -5.15 4.43 -2.15
C GLY A 97 -3.79 5.13 -2.23
N SER A 98 -3.37 5.80 -1.16
CA SER A 98 -2.08 6.50 -1.08
C SER A 98 -1.53 6.61 0.35
N PHE A 99 -0.24 6.89 0.50
CA PHE A 99 0.35 7.30 1.79
C PHE A 99 0.36 8.83 1.98
N CYS A 100 -0.69 9.50 1.47
CA CYS A 100 -0.83 10.94 1.56
C CYS A 100 -2.29 11.35 1.77
N ILE A 101 -2.54 12.12 2.84
CA ILE A 101 -3.82 12.75 3.14
C ILE A 101 -3.61 14.23 3.48
N SER A 102 -4.55 15.07 3.06
CA SER A 102 -4.55 16.49 3.38
C SER A 102 -5.96 17.02 3.56
N LYS A 103 -6.11 18.17 4.24
CA LYS A 103 -7.41 18.86 4.33
C LYS A 103 -7.94 19.30 2.97
N GLN A 104 -7.05 19.53 2.01
CA GLN A 104 -7.43 19.88 0.63
C GLN A 104 -8.00 18.67 -0.09
N SER A 105 -7.35 17.49 -0.01
CA SER A 105 -7.88 16.28 -0.63
C SER A 105 -9.22 15.89 -0.01
N ARG A 106 -9.41 16.07 1.30
CA ARG A 106 -10.71 15.86 1.95
C ARG A 106 -11.86 16.67 1.34
N LYS A 107 -11.57 17.87 0.83
CA LYS A 107 -12.57 18.75 0.20
C LYS A 107 -12.78 18.44 -1.29
N HIS A 108 -11.70 18.23 -2.03
CA HIS A 108 -11.74 18.12 -3.49
C HIS A 108 -11.86 16.69 -4.01
N SER A 109 -11.37 15.71 -3.23
CA SER A 109 -11.48 14.29 -3.53
C SER A 109 -11.69 13.49 -2.23
N PRO A 110 -12.92 13.52 -1.67
CA PRO A 110 -13.23 12.85 -0.41
C PRO A 110 -12.89 11.36 -0.42
N THR A 111 -13.12 10.67 -1.55
CA THR A 111 -12.80 9.25 -1.70
C THR A 111 -11.30 8.99 -1.60
N ALA A 112 -10.46 9.79 -2.27
CA ALA A 112 -9.00 9.65 -2.17
C ALA A 112 -8.49 9.95 -0.75
N TYR A 113 -9.13 10.86 -0.03
CA TYR A 113 -8.83 11.09 1.38
C TYR A 113 -9.18 9.88 2.25
N LEU A 114 -10.34 9.26 2.03
CA LEU A 114 -10.77 8.08 2.79
C LEU A 114 -9.87 6.87 2.51
N THR A 115 -9.60 6.56 1.24
CA THR A 115 -8.72 5.44 0.86
C THR A 115 -7.29 5.68 1.34
N GLY A 116 -6.75 6.90 1.20
CA GLY A 116 -5.44 7.25 1.73
C GLY A 116 -5.34 7.13 3.25
N ARG A 117 -6.37 7.60 3.98
CA ARG A 117 -6.44 7.45 5.44
C ARG A 117 -6.50 5.97 5.84
N LYS A 118 -7.22 5.15 5.08
CA LYS A 118 -7.27 3.70 5.29
C LYS A 118 -5.89 3.07 5.06
N CYS A 119 -5.22 3.33 3.94
CA CYS A 119 -3.87 2.82 3.65
C CYS A 119 -2.87 3.17 4.77
N LEU A 120 -2.86 4.42 5.24
CA LEU A 120 -2.00 4.85 6.35
C LEU A 120 -2.35 4.15 7.66
N THR A 121 -3.64 4.00 7.95
CA THR A 121 -4.10 3.28 9.14
C THR A 121 -3.68 1.81 9.09
N GLN A 122 -3.79 1.17 7.92
CA GLN A 122 -3.33 -0.21 7.71
C GLN A 122 -1.81 -0.32 7.83
N LEU A 123 -1.05 0.63 7.28
CA LEU A 123 0.41 0.69 7.45
C LEU A 123 0.82 0.71 8.92
N PHE A 124 0.29 1.65 9.71
CA PHE A 124 0.67 1.76 11.12
C PHE A 124 0.14 0.59 11.95
N SER A 125 -1.04 0.05 11.64
CA SER A 125 -1.57 -1.16 12.29
C SER A 125 -0.71 -2.38 11.98
N TYR A 126 -0.28 -2.53 10.71
CA TYR A 126 0.61 -3.58 10.27
C TYR A 126 1.95 -3.52 11.01
N ILE A 127 2.58 -2.34 11.09
CA ILE A 127 3.80 -2.17 11.87
C ILE A 127 3.54 -2.50 13.34
N HIS A 128 2.48 -1.96 13.93
CA HIS A 128 2.17 -2.18 15.35
C HIS A 128 1.99 -3.67 15.69
N ASN A 129 1.34 -4.43 14.82
CA ASN A 129 1.06 -5.85 15.04
C ASN A 129 2.28 -6.76 14.86
N ASN A 130 3.23 -6.34 14.01
CA ASN A 130 4.44 -7.11 13.75
C ASN A 130 5.64 -6.63 14.57
N LEU A 131 5.58 -5.44 15.16
CA LEU A 131 6.68 -4.92 15.97
C LEU A 131 6.62 -5.44 17.42
N GLY A 132 7.70 -6.12 17.83
CA GLY A 132 7.94 -6.54 19.20
C GLY A 132 8.19 -5.36 20.15
N THR A 133 8.02 -5.57 21.46
CA THR A 133 8.25 -4.53 22.48
C THR A 133 9.70 -4.06 22.48
N GLY A 134 9.94 -2.75 22.35
CA GLY A 134 11.27 -2.16 22.30
C GLY A 134 11.97 -2.28 20.94
N GLY A 135 11.30 -2.86 19.94
CA GLY A 135 11.79 -2.90 18.56
C GLY A 135 11.54 -1.60 17.81
N PHE A 136 12.17 -1.47 16.64
CA PHE A 136 11.84 -0.43 15.67
C PHE A 136 11.82 -1.01 14.26
N VAL A 137 11.14 -0.30 13.36
CA VAL A 137 11.25 -0.51 11.91
C VAL A 137 11.72 0.78 11.25
N GLU A 138 12.32 0.64 10.09
CA GLU A 138 12.83 1.76 9.31
C GLU A 138 11.98 1.90 8.05
N LEU A 139 11.40 3.08 7.85
CA LEU A 139 10.60 3.40 6.69
C LEU A 139 11.41 4.33 5.78
N TYR A 140 11.46 4.05 4.48
CA TYR A 140 12.10 4.94 3.52
C TYR A 140 11.33 5.02 2.20
N ALA A 141 11.26 6.21 1.59
CA ALA A 141 10.66 6.40 0.27
C ALA A 141 11.68 6.95 -0.73
N ALA A 142 11.73 6.41 -1.95
CA ALA A 142 12.63 6.88 -3.01
C ALA A 142 12.07 6.65 -4.41
N TRP A 143 12.36 7.57 -5.33
CA TRP A 143 12.12 7.34 -6.75
C TRP A 143 13.03 6.25 -7.28
N ALA A 144 12.51 5.43 -8.19
CA ALA A 144 13.36 4.62 -9.07
C ALA A 144 13.44 5.24 -10.46
N HIS A 145 14.66 5.29 -11.00
CA HIS A 145 14.93 5.62 -12.39
C HIS A 145 15.18 4.33 -13.18
N GLY A 146 14.12 3.75 -13.74
CA GLY A 146 14.21 2.44 -14.39
C GLY A 146 14.45 1.34 -13.36
N MET A 147 15.57 0.61 -13.48
CA MET A 147 15.96 -0.45 -12.55
C MET A 147 16.81 0.06 -11.38
N ASP A 148 17.33 1.29 -11.47
CA ASP A 148 18.15 1.89 -10.43
C ASP A 148 17.24 2.37 -9.29
N ARG A 149 17.17 1.54 -8.26
CA ARG A 149 16.54 1.85 -6.97
C ARG A 149 17.63 2.36 -6.03
N PHE A 150 17.29 3.30 -5.16
CA PHE A 150 18.22 3.87 -4.18
C PHE A 150 19.40 4.62 -4.81
N SER A 151 19.16 5.41 -5.87
CA SER A 151 20.22 6.27 -6.45
C SER A 151 20.52 7.49 -5.59
N GLU A 152 19.57 7.94 -4.78
CA GLU A 152 19.67 9.17 -3.99
C GLU A 152 19.68 8.85 -2.49
N PRO A 153 20.57 9.48 -1.70
CA PRO A 153 20.59 9.28 -0.25
C PRO A 153 19.38 9.91 0.44
N PRO A 154 18.99 9.44 1.64
CA PRO A 154 17.97 10.09 2.46
C PRO A 154 18.26 11.58 2.67
N ASP A 155 17.21 12.39 2.65
CA ASP A 155 17.29 13.78 3.07
C ASP A 155 17.13 13.86 4.59
N ARG A 156 18.27 13.99 5.27
CA ARG A 156 18.33 14.02 6.74
C ARG A 156 17.51 15.14 7.38
N SER A 157 17.10 16.16 6.62
CA SER A 157 16.23 17.22 7.13
C SER A 157 14.77 16.78 7.28
N LEU A 158 14.37 15.70 6.61
CA LEU A 158 13.04 15.10 6.68
C LEU A 158 12.94 13.95 7.69
N ASP A 159 14.10 13.50 8.21
CA ASP A 159 14.19 12.37 9.12
C ASP A 159 13.50 12.64 10.44
N PHE A 160 12.67 11.70 10.89
CA PHE A 160 12.08 11.79 12.21
C PHE A 160 11.79 10.42 12.82
N THR A 161 11.55 10.41 14.13
CA THR A 161 11.18 9.22 14.89
C THR A 161 9.72 9.31 15.29
N LEU A 162 8.97 8.23 15.03
CA LEU A 162 7.57 8.08 15.37
C LEU A 162 7.41 7.00 16.44
N ASP A 163 6.74 7.32 17.54
CA ASP A 163 6.41 6.36 18.59
C ASP A 163 4.96 5.89 18.45
N LEU A 164 4.78 4.61 18.10
CA LEU A 164 3.45 4.04 17.85
C LEU A 164 2.53 4.03 19.06
N ASN A 165 3.07 4.10 20.29
CA ASN A 165 2.22 4.11 21.48
C ASN A 165 1.55 5.46 21.71
N THR A 166 2.15 6.54 21.18
CA THR A 166 1.65 7.91 21.35
C THR A 166 1.16 8.53 20.04
N PHE A 167 1.41 7.87 18.91
CA PHE A 167 1.08 8.40 17.61
C PHE A 167 -0.41 8.22 17.30
N GLU A 168 -1.05 9.31 16.89
CA GLU A 168 -2.40 9.32 16.34
C GLU A 168 -2.37 9.91 14.93
N LEU A 169 -3.00 9.23 13.98
CA LEU A 169 -3.11 9.72 12.61
C LEU A 169 -4.11 10.89 12.55
N GLY A 170 -3.58 12.09 12.37
CA GLY A 170 -4.37 13.31 12.21
C GLY A 170 -5.11 13.43 10.89
N ASP A 171 -5.48 14.66 10.51
CA ASP A 171 -6.14 14.94 9.23
C ASP A 171 -5.15 15.14 8.06
N GLU A 172 -3.85 15.22 8.35
CA GLU A 172 -2.81 15.49 7.36
C GLU A 172 -1.59 14.62 7.65
N PHE A 173 -1.11 13.94 6.61
CA PHE A 173 0.07 13.10 6.66
C PHE A 173 0.55 12.90 5.23
N GLU A 174 1.85 13.01 5.00
CA GLU A 174 2.45 12.72 3.70
C GLU A 174 3.77 12.01 3.94
N TRP A 175 3.90 10.82 3.38
CA TRP A 175 5.19 10.16 3.32
C TRP A 175 5.98 10.68 2.13
N LYS A 176 6.93 11.57 2.44
CA LYS A 176 7.68 12.32 1.44
C LYS A 176 8.79 11.50 0.82
N GLU A 177 9.15 11.88 -0.40
CA GLU A 177 10.32 11.36 -1.08
C GLU A 177 11.60 11.61 -0.27
N ARG A 178 12.53 10.65 -0.31
CA ARG A 178 13.82 10.65 0.40
C ARG A 178 13.69 10.79 1.92
N GLN A 179 12.48 10.67 2.46
CA GLN A 179 12.21 10.72 3.88
C GLN A 179 12.48 9.36 4.51
N TYR A 180 13.28 9.38 5.57
CA TYR A 180 13.52 8.23 6.43
C TYR A 180 12.77 8.40 7.76
N ILE A 181 11.97 7.41 8.15
CA ILE A 181 11.17 7.45 9.39
C ILE A 181 11.51 6.23 10.23
N MET A 182 12.01 6.46 11.44
CA MET A 182 12.20 5.40 12.42
C MET A 182 10.93 5.24 13.24
N VAL A 183 10.26 4.10 13.14
CA VAL A 183 9.01 3.83 13.85
C VAL A 183 9.30 2.85 14.99
N LYS A 184 9.07 3.28 16.24
CA LYS A 184 9.35 2.49 17.45
C LYS A 184 8.08 2.14 18.23
N LYS A 185 8.17 1.12 19.07
CA LYS A 185 7.11 0.67 19.99
C LYS A 185 7.67 0.34 21.37
#